data_AF-S9QKP3-F1
#
_entry.id   AF-S9QKP3-F1
#
_cell.length_a   1.000
_cell.length_b   1.000
_cell.length_c   1.000
_cell.angle_alpha   90.00
_cell.angle_beta   90.00
_cell.angle_gamma   90.00
#
_symmetry.space_group_name_H-M   'P 1'
#
loop_
_entity.id
_entity.type
_entity.pdbx_description
1 polymer ?
#
loop_
_entity_poly.entity_id
_entity_poly.type
_entity_poly.pdbx_seq_one_letter_code
_entity_poly.pdbx_strand_id
1 'polypeptide(L)'
;MLADASGEAEVLVEGDGAQALAWREWDAPDVDADPGAFERHGVHEMIDALRRPLVPLPGGGSMCIEPTRALVAVDVNTGGDTSPAAGLKANMAALRELPRQLRLRGLGGQVIVDPAPAPKKDRKQMEQVLRAALRQDEMETVLAGWTQLGLMELQRKRERVPLHEVLG
;
A
#
# COMPACT_ATOMS: atom_id res chain seq x y z
N MET A 1 -33.44 8.09 34.47
CA MET A 1 -33.14 9.53 34.39
C MET A 1 -32.01 9.65 33.37
N LEU A 2 -32.35 9.82 32.09
CA LEU A 2 -31.39 9.98 30.99
C LEU A 2 -31.25 11.48 30.76
N ALA A 3 -30.28 12.09 31.43
CA ALA A 3 -29.92 13.48 31.23
C ALA A 3 -28.56 13.50 30.54
N ASP A 4 -28.56 13.25 29.23
CA ASP A 4 -27.42 13.50 28.35
C ASP A 4 -27.98 13.79 26.95
N ALA A 5 -28.29 15.05 26.66
CA ALA A 5 -28.68 15.46 25.30
C ALA A 5 -28.50 16.96 25.00
N SER A 6 -27.52 17.63 25.61
CA SER A 6 -27.13 18.98 25.17
C SER A 6 -25.67 19.29 25.50
N GLY A 7 -24.78 19.01 24.55
CA GLY A 7 -23.35 19.33 24.59
C GLY A 7 -22.68 18.89 23.29
N GLU A 8 -21.58 19.55 22.92
CA GLU A 8 -20.73 19.05 21.83
C GLU A 8 -20.13 17.71 22.24
N ALA A 9 -19.85 16.83 21.26
CA ALA A 9 -19.31 15.51 21.53
C ALA A 9 -17.97 15.65 22.30
N GLU A 10 -17.94 15.11 23.52
CA GLU A 10 -16.76 15.09 24.38
C GLU A 10 -16.06 13.72 24.30
N VAL A 11 -14.72 13.74 24.27
CA VAL A 11 -13.93 12.50 24.38
C VAL A 11 -13.97 12.02 25.82
N LEU A 12 -14.68 10.92 26.06
CA LEU A 12 -14.83 10.33 27.39
C LEU A 12 -13.56 9.62 27.88
N VAL A 13 -12.79 9.02 26.97
CA VAL A 13 -11.56 8.27 27.25
C VAL A 13 -10.62 8.39 26.04
N GLU A 14 -9.34 8.66 26.27
CA GLU A 14 -8.32 8.56 25.22
C GLU A 14 -8.15 7.10 24.79
N GLY A 15 -8.22 6.85 23.48
CA GLY A 15 -7.96 5.52 22.93
C GLY A 15 -6.50 5.11 23.09
N ASP A 16 -6.23 3.81 22.97
CA ASP A 16 -4.88 3.26 23.02
C ASP A 16 -3.95 3.95 21.99
N GLY A 17 -2.76 4.35 22.45
CA GLY A 17 -1.73 4.90 21.58
C GLY A 17 -1.18 3.86 20.59
N ALA A 18 -0.51 4.33 19.54
CA ALA A 18 0.05 3.48 18.47
C ALA A 18 0.96 2.35 18.99
N GLN A 19 1.72 2.59 20.07
CA GLN A 19 2.57 1.59 20.70
C GLN A 19 1.77 0.42 21.31
N ALA A 20 0.66 0.71 22.00
CA ALA A 20 -0.18 -0.31 22.62
C ALA A 20 -0.91 -1.15 21.56
N LEU A 21 -1.40 -0.51 20.49
CA LEU A 21 -1.97 -1.21 19.34
C LEU A 21 -0.95 -2.13 18.67
N ALA A 22 0.28 -1.65 18.44
CA ALA A 22 1.35 -2.44 17.85
C ALA A 22 1.68 -3.70 18.68
N TRP A 23 1.79 -3.59 20.01
CA TRP A 23 2.03 -4.75 20.88
C TRP A 23 0.91 -5.79 20.87
N ARG A 24 -0.33 -5.38 20.56
CA ARG A 24 -1.47 -6.29 20.44
C ARG A 24 -1.48 -7.00 19.08
N GLU A 25 -1.04 -6.32 18.03
CA GLU A 25 -1.20 -6.75 16.65
C GLU A 25 0.05 -7.41 16.07
N TRP A 26 1.24 -7.07 16.57
CA TRP A 26 2.52 -7.54 16.03
C TRP A 26 3.14 -8.62 16.89
N ASP A 27 3.50 -9.73 16.26
CA ASP A 27 4.40 -10.73 16.84
C ASP A 27 5.84 -10.25 16.64
N ALA A 28 6.33 -9.43 17.58
CA ALA A 28 7.61 -8.73 17.50
C ALA A 28 8.56 -9.18 18.63
N PRO A 29 9.26 -10.32 18.48
CA PRO A 29 10.16 -10.84 19.52
C PRO A 29 11.45 -10.02 19.67
N ASP A 30 11.77 -9.14 18.72
CA ASP A 30 13.01 -8.35 18.68
C ASP A 30 12.67 -6.87 18.46
N VAL A 31 12.45 -6.14 19.56
CA VAL A 31 12.12 -4.71 19.55
C VAL A 31 13.32 -3.92 20.04
N ASP A 32 13.90 -3.12 19.14
CA ASP A 32 14.92 -2.13 19.47
C ASP A 32 14.24 -0.86 20.01
N ALA A 33 14.21 -0.73 21.34
CA ALA A 33 13.63 0.42 22.05
C ALA A 33 14.67 1.49 22.43
N ASP A 34 15.93 1.32 22.04
CA ASP A 34 16.98 2.26 22.39
C ASP A 34 16.80 3.59 21.65
N PRO A 35 17.14 4.73 22.27
CA PRO A 35 17.21 6.00 21.57
C PRO A 35 18.04 5.87 20.28
N GLY A 36 17.56 6.46 19.19
CA GLY A 36 18.21 6.38 17.88
C GLY A 36 17.96 5.09 17.07
N ALA A 37 17.03 4.23 17.50
CA ALA A 37 16.68 3.01 16.76
C ALA A 37 16.23 3.32 15.33
N PHE A 38 15.46 4.39 15.14
CA PHE A 38 14.94 4.74 13.82
C PHE A 38 16.06 5.09 12.84
N GLU A 39 17.08 5.83 13.27
CA GLU A 39 18.26 6.16 12.48
C GLU A 39 19.09 4.90 12.18
N ARG A 40 19.33 4.04 13.18
CA ARG A 40 20.09 2.79 12.97
C ARG A 40 19.42 1.85 11.96
N HIS A 41 18.09 1.81 11.97
CA HIS A 41 17.30 0.96 11.07
C HIS A 41 16.89 1.67 9.77
N GLY A 42 17.29 2.93 9.57
CA GLY A 42 16.97 3.72 8.38
C GLY A 42 15.47 4.01 8.19
N VAL A 43 14.71 4.05 9.29
CA VAL A 43 13.25 4.23 9.28
C VAL A 43 12.88 5.60 8.72
N HIS A 44 13.66 6.65 9.02
CA HIS A 44 13.42 7.99 8.50
C HIS A 44 13.50 8.03 6.97
N GLU A 45 14.51 7.40 6.39
CA GLU A 45 14.70 7.29 4.94
C GLU A 45 13.56 6.48 4.29
N MET A 46 13.09 5.43 4.96
CA MET A 46 11.93 4.67 4.49
C MET A 46 10.66 5.51 4.51
N ILE A 47 10.42 6.31 5.56
CA ILE A 47 9.28 7.25 5.63
C ILE A 47 9.39 8.28 4.51
N ASP A 48 10.55 8.88 4.31
CA ASP A 48 10.77 9.87 3.25
C ASP A 48 10.56 9.27 1.84
N ALA A 49 10.95 8.02 1.62
CA ALA A 49 10.66 7.31 0.38
C ALA A 49 9.14 7.11 0.18
N LEU A 50 8.39 6.80 1.25
CA LEU A 50 6.93 6.65 1.22
C LEU A 50 6.18 7.96 0.98
N ARG A 51 6.82 9.12 1.12
CA ARG A 51 6.22 10.42 0.76
C ARG A 51 6.22 10.67 -0.74
N ARG A 52 7.12 10.02 -1.49
CA ARG A 52 7.22 10.19 -2.95
C ARG A 52 6.28 9.23 -3.65
N PRO A 53 5.63 9.59 -4.76
CA PRO A 53 4.73 8.67 -5.46
C PRO A 53 5.50 7.56 -6.19
N LEU A 54 6.75 7.83 -6.63
CA LEU A 54 7.59 6.89 -7.37
C LEU A 54 8.21 5.82 -6.45
N VAL A 55 8.00 4.56 -6.80
CA VAL A 55 8.56 3.38 -6.15
C VAL A 55 9.49 2.67 -7.15
N PRO A 56 10.81 2.63 -6.92
CA PRO A 56 11.73 1.88 -7.78
C PRO A 56 11.51 0.38 -7.64
N LEU A 57 11.60 -0.35 -8.75
CA LEU A 57 11.45 -1.80 -8.81
C LEU A 57 12.77 -2.46 -9.28
N PRO A 58 13.00 -3.74 -8.95
CA PRO A 58 14.11 -4.50 -9.51
C PRO A 58 14.15 -4.47 -11.04
N GLY A 59 15.36 -4.48 -11.61
CA GLY A 59 15.56 -4.45 -13.06
C GLY A 59 15.38 -3.08 -13.70
N GLY A 60 15.32 -2.00 -12.90
CA GLY A 60 15.24 -0.63 -13.40
C GLY A 60 13.82 -0.16 -13.76
N GLY A 61 12.81 -0.99 -13.50
CA GLY A 61 11.41 -0.58 -13.58
C GLY A 61 11.01 0.32 -12.41
N SER A 62 9.79 0.87 -12.47
CA SER A 62 9.21 1.63 -11.38
C SER A 62 7.69 1.52 -11.36
N MET A 63 7.09 1.86 -10.23
CA MET A 63 5.65 2.01 -10.07
C MET A 63 5.35 3.37 -9.46
N CYS A 64 4.42 4.13 -10.01
CA CYS A 64 3.94 5.38 -9.44
C CYS A 64 2.63 5.11 -8.69
N ILE A 65 2.48 5.61 -7.46
CA ILE A 65 1.26 5.46 -6.66
C ILE A 65 0.74 6.86 -6.28
N GLU A 66 -0.42 7.22 -6.81
CA GLU A 66 -0.99 8.55 -6.64
C GLU A 66 -2.42 8.46 -6.12
N PRO A 67 -2.67 8.86 -4.85
CA PRO A 67 -4.03 9.04 -4.38
C PRO A 67 -4.65 10.26 -5.07
N THR A 68 -5.86 10.08 -5.60
CA THR A 68 -6.70 11.16 -6.11
C THR A 68 -7.90 11.36 -5.19
N ARG A 69 -8.79 12.30 -5.53
CA ARG A 69 -10.06 12.47 -4.82
C ARG A 69 -10.93 11.21 -4.81
N ALA A 70 -10.93 10.44 -5.90
CA ALA A 70 -11.88 9.33 -6.09
C ALA A 70 -11.25 7.96 -5.84
N LEU A 71 -10.01 7.77 -6.29
CA LEU A 71 -9.33 6.47 -6.30
C LEU A 71 -7.82 6.64 -6.17
N VAL A 72 -7.12 5.54 -5.92
CA VAL A 72 -5.66 5.47 -5.99
C VAL A 72 -5.27 4.96 -7.38
N ALA A 73 -4.52 5.77 -8.13
CA ALA A 73 -3.97 5.38 -9.42
C ALA A 73 -2.58 4.77 -9.21
N VAL A 74 -2.32 3.67 -9.90
CA VAL A 74 -1.04 2.96 -9.86
C VAL A 74 -0.58 2.72 -11.29
N ASP A 75 0.56 3.29 -11.69
CA ASP A 75 1.14 3.15 -13.03
C ASP A 75 2.46 2.36 -12.96
N VAL A 76 2.69 1.41 -13.87
CA VAL A 76 3.88 0.55 -13.88
C VAL A 76 4.72 0.76 -15.13
N ASN A 77 5.99 1.10 -14.93
CA ASN A 77 6.96 1.38 -15.99
C ASN A 77 8.07 0.32 -16.03
N THR A 78 8.46 -0.10 -17.24
CA THR A 78 9.57 -1.04 -17.46
C THR A 78 10.96 -0.38 -17.37
N GLY A 79 11.01 0.95 -17.31
CA GLY A 79 12.26 1.70 -17.37
C GLY A 79 12.98 1.48 -18.69
N GLY A 80 14.30 1.22 -18.62
CA GLY A 80 15.14 1.01 -19.79
C GLY A 80 15.14 -0.42 -20.35
N ASP A 81 14.47 -1.39 -19.73
CA ASP A 81 14.39 -2.75 -20.25
C ASP A 81 13.38 -2.81 -21.41
N THR A 82 13.89 -3.06 -22.63
CA THR A 82 13.10 -3.20 -23.85
C THR A 82 12.99 -4.66 -24.30
N SER A 83 13.36 -5.62 -23.45
CA SER A 83 13.24 -7.03 -23.78
C SER A 83 11.77 -7.45 -23.91
N PRO A 84 11.45 -8.50 -24.69
CA PRO A 84 10.08 -9.00 -24.82
C PRO A 84 9.42 -9.40 -23.49
N ALA A 85 10.21 -9.67 -22.46
CA ALA A 85 9.74 -10.04 -21.12
C ALA A 85 9.69 -8.86 -20.14
N ALA A 86 10.11 -7.65 -20.54
CA ALA A 86 10.24 -6.49 -19.65
C ALA A 86 8.93 -6.13 -18.95
N GLY A 87 7.82 -6.07 -19.71
CA GLY A 87 6.50 -5.76 -19.17
C GLY A 87 6.06 -6.75 -18.10
N LEU A 88 6.17 -8.06 -18.39
CA LEU A 88 5.82 -9.09 -17.40
C LEU A 88 6.71 -9.01 -16.16
N LYS A 89 8.04 -8.85 -16.31
CA LYS A 89 8.96 -8.74 -15.17
C LYS A 89 8.62 -7.54 -14.27
N ALA A 90 8.42 -6.36 -14.86
CA ALA A 90 8.06 -5.14 -14.14
C ALA A 90 6.73 -5.31 -13.40
N ASN A 91 5.71 -5.84 -14.08
CA ASN A 91 4.42 -6.14 -13.48
C ASN A 91 4.52 -7.14 -12.32
N MET A 92 5.29 -8.22 -12.47
CA MET A 92 5.49 -9.19 -11.38
C MET A 92 6.17 -8.56 -10.16
N ALA A 93 7.10 -7.62 -10.37
CA ALA A 93 7.73 -6.89 -9.28
C ALA A 93 6.75 -5.92 -8.60
N ALA A 94 6.05 -5.11 -9.39
CA ALA A 94 5.04 -4.16 -8.92
C ALA A 94 3.95 -4.84 -8.10
N LEU A 95 3.36 -5.93 -8.60
CA LEU A 95 2.24 -6.61 -7.96
C LEU A 95 2.63 -7.33 -6.65
N ARG A 96 3.90 -7.70 -6.48
CA ARG A 96 4.39 -8.23 -5.20
C ARG A 96 4.57 -7.12 -4.16
N GLU A 97 5.01 -5.95 -4.60
CA GLU A 97 5.35 -4.82 -3.73
C GLU A 97 4.14 -3.93 -3.39
N LEU A 98 3.14 -3.87 -4.28
CA LEU A 98 1.98 -3.00 -4.18
C LEU A 98 1.24 -3.09 -2.83
N PRO A 99 0.92 -4.28 -2.27
CA PRO A 99 0.18 -4.36 -1.01
C PRO A 99 0.94 -3.72 0.14
N ARG A 100 2.27 -3.92 0.20
CA ARG A 100 3.16 -3.30 1.19
C ARG A 100 3.14 -1.78 1.06
N GLN A 101 3.27 -1.26 -0.16
CA GLN A 101 3.22 0.19 -0.41
C GLN A 101 1.89 0.81 -0.01
N LEU A 102 0.76 0.18 -0.38
CA LEU A 102 -0.57 0.66 0.01
C LEU A 102 -0.75 0.65 1.53
N ARG A 103 -0.28 -0.41 2.22
CA ARG A 103 -0.34 -0.53 3.69
C ARG A 103 0.46 0.58 4.37
N LEU A 104 1.73 0.75 3.98
CA LEU A 104 2.63 1.72 4.61
C LEU A 104 2.23 3.18 4.34
N ARG A 105 1.56 3.45 3.21
CA ARG A 105 1.02 4.78 2.89
C ARG A 105 -0.37 5.02 3.49
N GLY A 106 -0.98 4.02 4.13
CA GLY A 106 -2.35 4.09 4.64
C GLY A 106 -3.41 4.29 3.54
N LEU A 107 -3.14 3.81 2.32
CA LEU A 107 -4.04 4.00 1.18
C LEU A 107 -5.09 2.90 1.11
N GLY A 108 -6.35 3.28 0.86
CA GLY A 108 -7.48 2.38 0.75
C GLY A 108 -8.63 2.95 -0.10
N GLY A 109 -9.68 2.16 -0.30
CA GLY A 109 -10.75 2.42 -1.26
C GLY A 109 -10.47 1.76 -2.61
N GLN A 110 -10.98 2.36 -3.69
CA GLN A 110 -10.76 1.87 -5.05
C GLN A 110 -9.32 2.13 -5.48
N VAL A 111 -8.64 1.09 -5.96
CA VAL A 111 -7.28 1.16 -6.51
C VAL A 111 -7.33 0.64 -7.93
N ILE A 112 -6.79 1.43 -8.87
CA ILE A 112 -6.71 1.08 -10.28
C ILE A 112 -5.24 0.95 -10.65
N VAL A 113 -4.86 -0.23 -11.12
CA VAL A 113 -3.50 -0.52 -11.59
C VAL A 113 -3.48 -0.52 -13.11
N ASP A 114 -2.67 0.35 -13.69
CA ASP A 114 -2.28 0.38 -15.10
C ASP A 114 -0.95 -0.38 -15.27
N PRO A 115 -0.99 -1.66 -15.66
CA PRO A 115 0.22 -2.46 -15.79
C PRO A 115 1.00 -2.10 -17.05
N ALA A 116 2.32 -2.32 -17.00
CA ALA A 116 3.18 -2.22 -18.17
C ALA A 116 2.68 -3.16 -19.30
N PRO A 117 2.91 -2.82 -20.59
CA PRO A 117 2.43 -3.61 -21.72
C PRO A 117 2.79 -5.10 -21.61
N ALA A 118 1.77 -5.96 -21.58
CA ALA A 118 1.93 -7.41 -21.51
C ALA A 118 0.85 -8.14 -22.33
N PRO A 119 1.18 -9.30 -22.95
CA PRO A 119 0.22 -10.16 -23.61
C PRO A 119 -0.94 -10.61 -22.69
N LYS A 120 -2.16 -10.71 -23.24
CA LYS A 120 -3.35 -11.16 -22.48
C LYS A 120 -3.17 -12.53 -21.80
N LYS A 121 -2.36 -13.42 -22.38
CA LYS A 121 -2.04 -14.75 -21.80
C LYS A 121 -1.34 -14.66 -20.44
N ASP A 122 -0.65 -13.56 -20.17
CA ASP A 122 0.12 -13.37 -18.93
C ASP A 122 -0.75 -12.83 -17.78
N ARG A 123 -1.97 -12.36 -18.07
CA ARG A 123 -2.90 -11.82 -17.07
C ARG A 123 -3.19 -12.80 -15.95
N LYS A 124 -3.37 -14.08 -16.28
CA LYS A 124 -3.63 -15.13 -15.27
C LYS A 124 -2.46 -15.25 -14.28
N GLN A 125 -1.22 -15.15 -14.76
CA GLN A 125 -0.04 -15.18 -13.92
C GLN A 125 0.05 -13.92 -13.05
N MET A 126 -0.26 -12.75 -13.60
CA MET A 126 -0.33 -11.49 -12.85
C MET A 126 -1.35 -11.55 -11.70
N GLU A 127 -2.56 -12.03 -11.97
CA GLU A 127 -3.57 -12.23 -10.93
C GLU A 127 -3.11 -13.20 -9.84
N GLN A 128 -2.48 -14.31 -10.22
CA GLN A 128 -1.95 -15.29 -9.25
C GLN A 128 -0.91 -14.68 -8.32
N VAL A 129 0.02 -13.90 -8.88
CA VAL A 129 1.05 -13.20 -8.09
C VAL A 129 0.43 -12.16 -7.18
N LEU A 130 -0.48 -11.33 -7.69
CA LEU A 130 -1.15 -10.33 -6.87
C LEU A 130 -1.97 -10.99 -5.75
N ARG A 131 -2.79 -12.01 -6.04
CA ARG A 131 -3.54 -12.74 -5.01
C ARG A 131 -2.65 -13.40 -3.96
N ALA A 132 -1.46 -13.87 -4.33
CA ALA A 132 -0.50 -14.39 -3.37
C ALA A 132 0.05 -13.28 -2.45
N ALA A 133 0.38 -12.11 -3.01
CA ALA A 133 0.86 -10.97 -2.24
C ALA A 133 -0.24 -10.40 -1.32
N LEU A 134 -1.48 -10.29 -1.80
CA LEU A 134 -2.61 -9.81 -0.99
C LEU A 134 -2.95 -10.74 0.18
N ARG A 135 -2.73 -12.06 0.06
CA ARG A 135 -2.93 -13.01 1.17
C ARG A 135 -1.91 -12.85 2.31
N GLN A 136 -0.77 -12.25 2.04
CA GLN A 136 0.26 -11.96 3.03
C GLN A 136 0.11 -10.55 3.62
N ASP A 137 -0.79 -9.75 3.06
CA ASP A 137 -1.08 -8.41 3.54
C ASP A 137 -2.12 -8.47 4.64
N GLU A 138 -1.91 -7.71 5.71
CA GLU A 138 -2.81 -7.64 6.86
C GLU A 138 -4.11 -6.91 6.52
N MET A 139 -4.09 -6.05 5.50
CA MET A 139 -5.23 -5.23 5.11
C MET A 139 -6.04 -5.92 4.02
N GLU A 140 -7.32 -6.19 4.33
CA GLU A 140 -8.23 -6.84 3.41
C GLU A 140 -8.35 -6.06 2.08
N THR A 141 -8.06 -6.78 1.00
CA THR A 141 -8.09 -6.25 -0.36
C THR A 141 -8.63 -7.28 -1.33
N VAL A 142 -9.67 -6.90 -2.06
CA VAL A 142 -10.32 -7.72 -3.07
C VAL A 142 -9.78 -7.34 -4.45
N LEU A 143 -9.26 -8.31 -5.19
CA LEU A 143 -9.03 -8.18 -6.63
C LEU A 143 -10.36 -8.44 -7.36
N ALA A 144 -10.99 -7.36 -7.85
CA ALA A 144 -12.25 -7.41 -8.57
C ALA A 144 -12.07 -8.00 -9.98
N GLY A 145 -10.94 -7.73 -10.63
CA GLY A 145 -10.58 -8.33 -11.92
C GLY A 145 -9.91 -7.32 -12.85
N TRP A 146 -10.17 -7.49 -14.15
CA TRP A 146 -9.68 -6.62 -15.21
C TRP A 146 -10.83 -5.78 -15.79
N THR A 147 -10.57 -4.50 -16.00
CA THR A 147 -11.42 -3.65 -16.83
C THR A 147 -11.38 -4.09 -18.30
N GLN A 148 -12.32 -3.58 -19.09
CA GLN A 148 -12.30 -3.74 -20.55
C GLN A 148 -11.07 -3.11 -21.22
N LEU A 149 -10.54 -2.02 -20.65
CA LEU A 149 -9.34 -1.35 -21.14
C LEU A 149 -8.04 -2.03 -20.70
N GLY A 150 -8.10 -3.01 -19.81
CA GLY A 150 -6.92 -3.78 -19.39
C GLY A 150 -6.22 -3.27 -18.14
N LEU A 151 -6.88 -2.40 -17.37
CA LEU A 151 -6.48 -2.04 -16.00
C LEU A 151 -6.93 -3.13 -15.02
N MET A 152 -6.22 -3.31 -13.90
CA MET A 152 -6.65 -4.16 -12.80
C MET A 152 -7.38 -3.34 -11.74
N GLU A 153 -8.50 -3.87 -11.23
CA GLU A 153 -9.35 -3.18 -10.24
C GLU A 153 -9.27 -3.88 -8.89
N LEU A 154 -8.95 -3.10 -7.85
CA LEU A 154 -8.91 -3.56 -6.47
C LEU A 154 -9.85 -2.73 -5.60
N GLN A 155 -10.46 -3.38 -4.62
CA GLN A 155 -11.17 -2.74 -3.52
C GLN A 155 -10.44 -3.04 -2.22
N ARG A 156 -9.86 -2.02 -1.59
CA ARG A 156 -9.12 -2.13 -0.33
C ARG A 156 -9.88 -1.49 0.82
N LYS A 157 -9.90 -2.13 1.98
CA LYS A 157 -10.55 -1.57 3.18
C LYS A 157 -9.83 -0.30 3.66
N ARG A 158 -10.57 0.69 4.14
CA ARG A 158 -10.03 1.94 4.71
C ARG A 158 -9.93 1.82 6.22
N GLU A 159 -8.80 1.36 6.73
CA GLU A 159 -8.57 1.17 8.17
C GLU A 159 -7.46 2.05 8.75
N ARG A 160 -6.63 2.64 7.89
CA ARG A 160 -5.49 3.47 8.28
C ARG A 160 -5.69 4.90 7.79
N VAL A 161 -5.19 5.87 8.56
CA VAL A 161 -5.08 7.26 8.12
C VAL A 161 -3.95 7.34 7.08
N PRO A 162 -4.15 7.97 5.92
CA PRO A 162 -3.11 8.12 4.91
C PRO A 162 -1.89 8.87 5.45
N LEU A 163 -0.69 8.37 5.13
CA LEU A 163 0.58 8.91 5.65
C LEU A 163 0.76 10.42 5.34
N HIS A 164 0.30 10.84 4.16
CA HIS A 164 0.41 12.23 3.72
C HIS A 164 -0.50 13.19 4.52
N GLU A 165 -1.57 12.69 5.14
CA GLU A 165 -2.43 13.48 6.03
C GLU A 165 -1.80 13.65 7.42
N VAL A 166 -0.95 12.69 7.82
CA VAL A 166 -0.29 12.71 9.14
C VAL A 166 0.97 13.57 9.14
N LEU A 167 1.78 13.50 8.07
CA LEU A 167 3.14 14.02 8.09
C LEU A 167 3.36 15.42 7.51
N GLY A 168 2.35 16.07 6.92
CA GLY A 168 2.47 17.44 6.38
C GLY A 168 3.55 17.61 5.32
#